data_AF-R8WK06-F1
#
_entry.id   AF-R8WK06-F1
#
_cell.length_a   1.000
_cell.length_b   1.000
_cell.length_c   1.000
_cell.angle_alpha   90.00
_cell.angle_beta   90.00
_cell.angle_gamma   90.00
#
_symmetry.space_group_name_H-M   'P 1'
#
loop_
_entity.id
_entity.type
_entity.pdbx_description
1 polymer ?
#
loop_
_entity_poly.entity_id
_entity_poly.type
_entity_poly.pdbx_seq_one_letter_code
_entity_poly.pdbx_strand_id
1 'polypeptide(L)'
;MADSHSTPDSDQSGTERSLIVGYRPNVFDKSTPKIILSGKWLRAAGFDTGQQITVKVMNGCIVLMVYGEQEQRLQDELKEAHQKLNRIGSTLATLQ
;
A
#
# COMPACT_ATOMS: atom_id res chain seq x y z
N MET A 1 -35.03 18.89 28.04
CA MET A 1 -33.97 18.11 28.74
C MET A 1 -34.22 16.63 28.48
N ALA A 2 -33.46 16.06 27.55
CA ALA A 2 -33.07 14.64 27.42
C ALA A 2 -32.58 14.47 25.96
N ASP A 3 -31.27 14.54 25.79
CA ASP A 3 -30.58 14.47 24.51
C ASP A 3 -30.77 13.10 23.86
N SER A 4 -31.16 13.10 22.59
CA SER A 4 -31.23 11.91 21.75
C SER A 4 -29.89 11.17 21.80
N HIS A 5 -29.93 9.93 22.28
CA HIS A 5 -28.78 9.06 22.33
C HIS A 5 -28.22 8.84 20.91
N SER A 6 -27.10 9.49 20.61
CA SER A 6 -26.21 9.07 19.55
C SER A 6 -25.78 7.64 19.84
N THR A 7 -26.32 6.68 19.08
CA THR A 7 -25.66 5.39 18.95
C THR A 7 -24.27 5.65 18.37
N PRO A 8 -23.17 5.17 18.98
CA PRO A 8 -21.93 5.14 18.25
C PRO A 8 -22.13 4.14 17.11
N ASP A 9 -22.10 4.60 15.86
CA ASP A 9 -21.85 3.74 14.69
C ASP A 9 -20.41 3.24 14.80
N SER A 10 -20.19 2.33 15.74
CA SER A 10 -18.94 1.65 15.98
C SER A 10 -19.20 0.18 15.80
N ASP A 11 -19.22 -0.27 14.55
CA ASP A 11 -18.97 -1.67 14.22
C ASP A 11 -18.32 -1.79 12.83
N GLN A 12 -17.27 -1.00 12.57
CA GLN A 12 -16.17 -1.52 11.76
C GLN A 12 -15.32 -2.41 12.65
N SER A 13 -15.89 -3.53 13.11
CA SER A 13 -15.11 -4.65 13.61
C SER A 13 -14.33 -5.19 12.41
N GLY A 14 -13.15 -4.62 12.17
CA GLY A 14 -12.26 -5.05 11.11
C GLY A 14 -12.07 -6.55 11.26
N THR A 15 -12.55 -7.31 10.27
CA THR A 15 -12.47 -8.77 10.32
C THR A 15 -11.00 -9.16 10.41
N GLU A 16 -10.54 -9.56 11.59
CA GLU A 16 -9.21 -10.13 11.77
C GLU A 16 -9.15 -11.46 11.01
N ARG A 17 -8.10 -11.66 10.22
CA ARG A 17 -7.92 -12.86 9.40
C ARG A 17 -6.55 -13.44 9.67
N SER A 18 -6.50 -14.65 10.21
CA SER A 18 -5.26 -15.40 10.38
C SER A 18 -4.84 -16.02 9.05
N LEU A 19 -3.57 -15.84 8.68
CA LEU A 19 -2.98 -16.34 7.44
C LEU A 19 -1.65 -17.01 7.76
N ILE A 20 -1.31 -18.03 6.98
CA ILE A 20 -0.04 -18.75 7.11
C ILE A 20 0.91 -18.23 6.03
N VAL A 21 2.15 -17.93 6.45
CA VAL A 21 3.24 -17.63 5.51
C VAL A 21 3.58 -18.91 4.75
N GLY A 22 3.34 -18.90 3.45
CA GLY A 22 3.73 -19.98 2.55
C GLY A 22 5.12 -19.76 1.96
N TYR A 23 5.51 -20.66 1.05
CA TYR A 23 6.70 -20.51 0.22
C TYR A 23 6.29 -20.17 -1.23
N ARG A 24 7.17 -19.52 -1.98
CA ARG A 24 6.97 -19.31 -3.42
C ARG A 24 7.11 -20.66 -4.14
N PRO A 25 6.11 -21.13 -4.91
CA PRO A 25 6.21 -22.42 -5.59
C PRO A 25 7.22 -22.31 -6.73
N ASN A 26 8.46 -22.66 -6.43
CA ASN A 26 9.50 -22.97 -7.39
C ASN A 26 10.13 -24.26 -6.88
N VAL A 27 10.10 -25.31 -7.70
CA VAL A 27 10.27 -26.74 -7.31
C VAL A 27 11.50 -27.00 -6.43
N PHE A 28 12.52 -26.14 -6.51
CA PHE A 28 13.77 -26.22 -5.74
C PHE A 28 14.00 -25.08 -4.73
N ASP A 29 13.22 -24.00 -4.75
CA ASP A 29 13.39 -22.86 -3.84
C ASP A 29 12.22 -22.79 -2.84
N LYS A 30 12.51 -23.22 -1.61
CA LYS A 30 11.61 -23.09 -0.45
C LYS A 30 12.06 -22.00 0.52
N SER A 31 13.12 -21.27 0.20
CA SER A 31 13.70 -20.25 1.08
C SER A 31 12.94 -18.93 1.02
N THR A 32 12.25 -18.66 -0.10
CA THR A 32 11.53 -17.41 -0.32
C THR A 32 10.14 -17.44 0.35
N PRO A 33 9.88 -16.61 1.39
CA PRO A 33 8.58 -16.52 2.03
C PRO A 33 7.55 -15.82 1.13
N LYS A 34 6.29 -16.23 1.24
CA LYS A 34 5.17 -15.69 0.46
C LYS A 34 3.94 -15.51 1.35
N ILE A 35 3.36 -14.32 1.31
CA ILE A 35 2.05 -14.02 1.91
C ILE A 35 1.06 -13.81 0.76
N ILE A 36 -0.13 -14.39 0.87
CA ILE A 36 -1.22 -14.22 -0.10
C ILE A 36 -2.40 -13.59 0.64
N LEU A 37 -2.75 -12.36 0.24
CA LEU A 37 -4.00 -11.71 0.63
C LEU A 37 -4.96 -11.83 -0.55
N SER A 38 -6.04 -12.57 -0.39
CA SER A 38 -7.04 -12.74 -1.45
C SER A 38 -8.45 -12.82 -0.86
N GLY A 39 -9.42 -12.41 -1.68
CA GLY A 39 -10.84 -12.47 -1.36
C GLY A 39 -11.57 -11.15 -1.56
N LYS A 40 -12.90 -11.23 -1.70
CA LYS A 40 -13.78 -10.06 -1.92
C LYS A 40 -13.71 -9.02 -0.80
N TRP A 41 -13.27 -9.42 0.39
CA TRP A 41 -13.11 -8.54 1.55
C TRP A 41 -12.06 -7.45 1.34
N LEU A 42 -11.10 -7.63 0.41
CA LEU A 42 -10.11 -6.60 0.08
C LEU A 42 -10.78 -5.32 -0.46
N ARG A 43 -11.83 -5.45 -1.27
CA ARG A 43 -12.59 -4.30 -1.76
C ARG A 43 -13.29 -3.56 -0.63
N ALA A 44 -13.85 -4.28 0.34
CA ALA A 44 -14.45 -3.67 1.53
C ALA A 44 -13.42 -2.96 2.41
N ALA A 45 -12.16 -3.41 2.39
CA ALA A 45 -11.03 -2.77 3.05
C ALA A 45 -10.40 -1.62 2.23
N GLY A 46 -11.00 -1.24 1.08
CA GLY A 46 -10.53 -0.14 0.25
C GLY A 46 -9.45 -0.49 -0.78
N PHE A 47 -9.15 -1.78 -0.99
CA PHE A 47 -8.19 -2.25 -2.00
C PHE A 47 -8.96 -2.72 -3.26
N ASP A 48 -9.01 -1.90 -4.31
CA ASP A 48 -9.59 -2.32 -5.59
C ASP A 48 -8.54 -2.79 -6.61
N THR A 49 -9.02 -3.46 -7.66
CA THR A 49 -8.17 -4.01 -8.72
C THR A 49 -7.55 -2.88 -9.55
N GLY A 50 -6.24 -2.96 -9.77
CA GLY A 50 -5.50 -1.96 -10.55
C GLY A 50 -5.02 -0.76 -9.73
N GLN A 51 -5.39 -0.65 -8.44
CA GLN A 51 -4.93 0.43 -7.58
C GLN A 51 -3.47 0.20 -7.14
N GLN A 52 -2.68 1.27 -7.15
CA GLN A 52 -1.33 1.23 -6.60
C GLN A 52 -1.39 1.27 -5.07
N ILE A 53 -0.63 0.39 -4.44
CA ILE A 53 -0.49 0.32 -2.98
C ILE A 53 0.95 0.57 -2.57
N THR A 54 1.13 1.10 -1.36
CA THR A 54 2.42 1.13 -0.68
C THR A 54 2.47 0.09 0.41
N VAL A 55 3.62 -0.56 0.51
CA VAL A 55 3.93 -1.50 1.57
C VAL A 55 5.05 -0.91 2.41
N LYS A 56 4.77 -0.62 3.68
CA LYS A 56 5.79 -0.26 4.67
C LYS A 56 6.17 -1.51 5.44
N VAL A 57 7.47 -1.80 5.50
CA VAL A 57 8.01 -2.99 6.15
C VAL A 57 8.76 -2.59 7.41
N MET A 58 8.44 -3.24 8.52
CA MET A 58 9.07 -3.09 9.82
C MET A 58 9.38 -4.48 10.39
N ASN A 59 10.23 -4.55 11.42
CA ASN A 59 10.54 -5.83 12.05
C ASN A 59 9.27 -6.47 12.64
N GLY A 60 8.85 -7.60 12.08
CA GLY A 60 7.63 -8.31 12.49
C GLY A 60 6.31 -7.68 12.04
N CYS A 61 6.30 -6.60 11.26
CA CYS A 61 5.08 -5.90 10.87
C CYS A 61 5.13 -5.40 9.42
N ILE A 62 4.02 -5.56 8.71
CA ILE A 62 3.83 -5.03 7.36
C ILE A 62 2.55 -4.21 7.35
N VAL A 63 2.63 -2.97 6.86
CA VAL A 63 1.48 -2.08 6.71
C VAL A 63 1.24 -1.87 5.22
N LEU A 64 0.05 -2.25 4.75
CA LEU A 64 -0.42 -2.00 3.39
C LEU A 64 -1.33 -0.77 3.39
N MET A 65 -1.06 0.17 2.50
CA MET A 65 -1.85 1.39 2.36
C MET A 65 -2.17 1.64 0.90
N VAL A 66 -3.40 2.04 0.65
CA VAL A 66 -3.83 2.61 -0.63
C VAL A 66 -3.61 4.12 -0.59
N TYR A 67 -3.09 4.69 -1.66
CA TYR A 67 -3.16 6.13 -1.86
C TYR A 67 -4.50 6.48 -2.50
N GLY A 68 -5.12 7.56 -2.01
CA GLY A 68 -6.26 8.17 -2.70
C GLY A 68 -5.84 8.76 -4.05
N GLU A 69 -6.81 9.03 -4.93
CA GLU A 69 -6.54 9.58 -6.28
C GLU A 69 -5.70 10.87 -6.23
N GLN A 70 -5.98 11.76 -5.27
CA GLN A 70 -5.24 13.00 -5.10
C GLN A 70 -3.78 12.76 -4.67
N GLU A 71 -3.56 11.82 -3.76
CA GLU A 71 -2.22 11.48 -3.28
C GLU A 71 -1.40 10.77 -4.36
N GLN A 72 -2.03 9.92 -5.18
CA GLN A 72 -1.39 9.30 -6.34
C GLN A 72 -0.93 10.37 -7.34
N ARG A 73 -1.83 11.30 -7.69
CA ARG A 73 -1.49 12.40 -8.59
C ARG A 73 -0.32 13.23 -8.06
N LEU A 74 -0.33 13.57 -6.78
CA LEU A 74 0.77 14.30 -6.14
C LEU A 74 2.08 13.51 -6.18
N GLN A 75 2.04 12.18 -5.97
CA GLN A 75 3.23 11.34 -6.09
C GLN A 75 3.78 11.29 -7.53
N ASP A 76 2.90 11.20 -8.52
CA ASP A 76 3.29 11.19 -9.94
C ASP A 76 3.93 12.53 -10.33
N GLU A 77 3.34 13.65 -9.92
CA GLU A 77 3.89 15.00 -10.16
C GLU A 77 5.27 15.16 -9.50
N LEU A 78 5.44 14.72 -8.25
CA LEU A 78 6.73 14.76 -7.56
C LEU A 78 7.77 13.89 -8.26
N LYS A 79 7.40 12.70 -8.71
CA LYS A 79 8.29 11.79 -9.43
C LYS A 79 8.75 12.39 -10.76
N GLU A 80 7.83 13.01 -11.50
CA GLU A 80 8.15 13.71 -12.74
C GLU A 80 9.11 14.89 -12.50
N ALA A 81 8.84 15.70 -11.48
CA ALA A 81 9.71 16.82 -11.11
C ALA A 81 11.12 16.34 -10.73
N HIS A 82 11.24 15.26 -9.95
CA HIS A 82 12.52 14.67 -9.57
C HIS A 82 13.31 14.17 -10.79
N GLN A 83 12.63 13.52 -11.75
CA GLN A 83 13.27 13.07 -12.99
C GLN A 83 13.80 14.24 -13.82
N LYS A 84 13.05 15.34 -13.91
CA LYS A 84 13.51 16.56 -14.60
C LYS A 84 14.75 17.14 -13.94
N LEU A 85 14.78 17.24 -12.61
CA LEU A 85 15.93 17.73 -11.86
C LEU A 85 17.17 16.85 -12.06
N ASN A 86 17.00 15.53 -11.97
CA ASN A 86 18.11 14.59 -12.22
C ASN A 86 18.67 14.74 -13.64
N ARG A 87 17.80 14.93 -14.63
CA ARG A 87 18.22 15.17 -16.01
C ARG A 87 19.03 16.46 -16.14
N ILE A 88 18.56 17.56 -15.55
CA ILE A 88 19.29 18.83 -15.54
C ILE A 88 20.65 18.68 -14.85
N GLY A 89 20.68 18.03 -13.68
CA GLY A 89 21.92 17.75 -12.95
C GLY A 89 22.92 16.95 -13.78
N SER A 90 22.47 15.89 -14.46
CA SER A 90 23.32 15.10 -15.35
C SER A 90 23.87 15.90 -16.54
N THR A 91 23.07 16.80 -17.13
CA THR A 91 23.52 17.63 -18.24
C THR A 91 24.59 18.64 -17.79
N LEU A 92 24.42 19.23 -16.61
CA LEU A 92 25.40 20.16 -16.04
C LEU A 92 26.71 19.47 -15.69
N ALA A 93 26.65 18.26 -15.12
CA ALA A 93 27.83 17.47 -14.77
C ALA A 93 28.65 17.03 -16.00
N THR A 94 28.06 17.03 -17.20
CA THR A 94 28.76 16.67 -18.45
C THR A 94 29.42 17.88 -19.12
N LEU A 95 29.11 19.10 -18.67
CA LEU A 95 29.65 20.35 -19.19
C LEU A 95 30.84 20.88 -18.36
N GLN A 96 31.18 20.22 -17.25
CA GLN A 96 32.39 20.47 -16.44
C GLN A 96 33.49 19.48 -16.82
#